data_AF-A0A1B0CHJ9-F1
#
_entry.id   AF-A0A1B0CHJ9-F1
#
_cell.length_a   1.000
_cell.length_b   1.000
_cell.length_c   1.000
_cell.angle_alpha   90.00
_cell.angle_beta   90.00
_cell.angle_gamma   90.00
#
_symmetry.space_group_name_H-M   'P 1'
#
loop_
_entity.id
_entity.type
_entity.pdbx_description
1 polymer ?
#
loop_
_entity_poly.entity_id
_entity_poly.type
_entity_poly.pdbx_seq_one_letter_code
_entity_poly.pdbx_strand_id
1 'polypeptide(L)'
;MEKYAVPNKLPAKKITILARRRARIEKDKNLAKLREDTRRKILQKKKHGFKKPEAFIMQYIKAERDHKRIERKFLHSRRFAAEVPKSPIFLIMRHRTRKVASKHIEKVLEELHLENIHTTIFARANEKIATMLTIIEPYVVWGTPSIHTVRDLIFKKGKLLVNGKLEAIQSNAMIEEAFGDLGVICTEDIVHEIFTGGENFEKINARLEPFHLKAPRDGWKKKLNISYEKGGEYGSRGNAIDELIDRCV
;
A
#
# COMPACT_ATOMS: atom_id res chain seq x y z
N MET A 1 19.72 -57.90 -38.62
CA MET A 1 19.07 -56.71 -38.03
C MET A 1 18.74 -57.04 -36.59
N GLU A 2 19.49 -56.45 -35.66
CA GLU A 2 19.41 -56.67 -34.23
C GLU A 2 18.04 -56.26 -33.68
N LYS A 3 17.32 -57.22 -33.10
CA LYS A 3 16.04 -57.00 -32.43
C LYS A 3 16.33 -56.43 -31.03
N TYR A 4 15.97 -55.17 -30.82
CA TYR A 4 15.55 -54.56 -29.55
C TYR A 4 16.14 -55.16 -28.26
N ALA A 5 17.38 -54.79 -27.92
CA ALA A 5 17.86 -54.93 -26.55
C ALA A 5 17.29 -53.78 -25.70
N VAL A 6 16.16 -54.01 -25.04
CA VAL A 6 15.67 -53.10 -23.99
C VAL A 6 16.59 -53.27 -22.77
N PRO A 7 17.32 -52.24 -22.32
CA PRO A 7 18.15 -52.37 -21.13
C PRO A 7 17.25 -52.68 -19.94
N ASN A 8 17.47 -53.83 -19.31
CA ASN A 8 16.75 -54.26 -18.11
C ASN A 8 17.17 -53.39 -16.91
N LYS A 9 16.73 -52.12 -16.89
CA LYS A 9 16.81 -51.28 -15.70
C LYS A 9 15.75 -51.77 -14.72
N LEU A 10 16.18 -52.64 -13.81
CA LEU A 10 15.44 -52.97 -12.59
C LEU A 10 14.94 -51.67 -11.94
N PRO A 11 13.68 -51.59 -11.48
CA PRO A 11 13.18 -50.38 -10.85
C PRO A 11 14.04 -50.07 -9.62
N ALA A 12 14.57 -48.85 -9.56
CA ALA A 12 15.34 -48.36 -8.43
C ALA A 12 14.56 -48.60 -7.13
N LYS A 13 15.11 -49.47 -6.28
CA LYS A 13 14.73 -49.81 -4.90
C LYS A 13 13.25 -49.55 -4.56
N LYS A 14 12.42 -50.61 -4.51
CA LYS A 14 11.06 -50.54 -3.93
C LYS A 14 11.15 -49.97 -2.51
N ILE A 15 10.88 -48.68 -2.34
CA ILE A 15 10.67 -48.10 -1.01
C ILE A 15 9.50 -48.88 -0.43
N THR A 16 9.76 -49.64 0.64
CA THR A 16 8.74 -50.47 1.26
C THR A 16 7.57 -49.56 1.65
N ILE A 17 6.34 -50.04 1.42
CA ILE A 17 5.11 -49.31 1.80
C ILE A 17 5.20 -48.81 3.26
N LEU A 18 5.91 -49.58 4.11
CA LEU A 18 6.25 -49.25 5.49
C LEU A 18 7.09 -47.97 5.64
N ALA A 19 8.11 -47.75 4.82
CA ALA A 19 8.93 -46.54 4.86
C ALA A 19 8.12 -45.28 4.46
N ARG A 20 7.25 -45.38 3.45
CA ARG A 20 6.32 -44.29 3.08
C ARG A 20 5.32 -43.99 4.19
N ARG A 21 4.79 -45.04 4.85
CA ARG A 21 3.87 -44.91 5.99
C ARG A 21 4.54 -44.23 7.18
N ARG A 22 5.77 -44.61 7.53
CA ARG A 22 6.57 -43.97 8.59
C ARG A 22 6.83 -42.48 8.30
N ALA A 23 7.23 -42.13 7.08
CA ALA A 23 7.47 -40.74 6.68
C ALA A 23 6.20 -39.87 6.75
N ARG A 24 5.04 -40.42 6.37
CA ARG A 24 3.75 -39.72 6.48
C ARG A 24 3.37 -39.47 7.94
N ILE A 25 3.48 -40.48 8.80
CA ILE A 25 3.23 -40.36 10.24
C ILE A 25 4.14 -39.30 10.88
N GLU A 26 5.41 -39.26 10.50
CA GLU A 26 6.35 -38.27 11.02
C GLU A 26 6.01 -36.84 10.57
N LYS A 27 5.59 -36.67 9.30
CA LYS A 27 5.12 -35.39 8.77
C LYS A 27 3.85 -34.92 9.49
N ASP A 28 2.91 -35.82 9.74
CA ASP A 28 1.66 -35.52 10.44
C ASP A 28 1.92 -35.14 11.91
N LYS A 29 2.84 -35.84 12.59
CA LYS A 29 3.32 -35.49 13.94
C LYS A 29 3.98 -34.10 13.98
N ASN A 30 4.85 -33.80 13.02
CA ASN A 30 5.51 -32.50 12.94
C ASN A 30 4.51 -31.37 12.66
N LEU A 31 3.53 -31.61 11.80
CA LEU A 31 2.44 -30.66 11.54
C LEU A 31 1.57 -30.44 12.79
N ALA A 32 1.25 -31.50 13.54
CA ALA A 32 0.50 -31.40 14.79
C ALA A 32 1.26 -30.58 15.85
N LYS A 33 2.56 -30.84 16.04
CA LYS A 33 3.43 -30.06 16.93
C LYS A 33 3.48 -28.58 16.52
N LEU A 34 3.67 -28.30 15.22
CA LEU A 34 3.69 -26.94 14.70
C LEU A 34 2.36 -26.23 14.97
N ARG A 35 1.22 -26.90 14.79
CA ARG A 35 -0.12 -26.35 15.08
C ARG A 35 -0.29 -26.04 16.57
N GLU A 36 0.14 -26.93 17.46
CA GLU A 36 0.11 -26.68 18.90
C GLU A 36 0.99 -25.50 19.31
N ASP A 37 2.23 -25.43 18.80
CA ASP A 37 3.13 -24.32 19.10
C ASP A 37 2.58 -22.98 18.59
N THR A 38 1.98 -22.99 17.40
CA THR A 38 1.33 -21.80 16.85
C THR A 38 0.12 -21.41 17.71
N ARG A 39 -0.70 -22.38 18.14
CA ARG A 39 -1.83 -22.16 19.05
C ARG A 39 -1.39 -21.62 20.40
N ARG A 40 -0.32 -22.17 21.00
CA ARG A 40 0.28 -21.70 22.26
C ARG A 40 0.79 -20.27 22.12
N LYS A 41 1.51 -19.95 21.04
CA LYS A 41 1.97 -18.58 20.73
C LYS A 41 0.80 -17.62 20.57
N ILE A 42 -0.28 -18.02 19.90
CA ILE A 42 -1.51 -17.21 19.77
C ILE A 42 -2.17 -17.02 21.15
N LEU A 43 -2.28 -18.07 21.97
CA LEU A 43 -2.87 -17.97 23.31
C LEU A 43 -2.05 -17.07 24.23
N GLN A 44 -0.72 -17.17 24.19
CA GLN A 44 0.17 -16.28 24.92
C GLN A 44 0.02 -14.83 24.45
N LYS A 45 -0.14 -14.59 23.15
CA LYS A 45 -0.46 -13.26 22.59
C LYS A 45 -1.87 -12.76 22.98
N LYS A 46 -2.82 -13.67 23.19
CA LYS A 46 -4.21 -13.38 23.59
C LYS A 46 -4.40 -13.14 25.08
N LYS A 47 -3.42 -13.47 25.94
CA LYS A 47 -3.41 -12.97 27.32
C LYS A 47 -3.36 -11.46 27.24
N HIS A 48 -4.49 -10.81 27.50
CA HIS A 48 -4.71 -9.36 27.40
C HIS A 48 -3.44 -8.62 27.81
N GLY A 49 -2.77 -8.01 26.83
CA GLY A 49 -1.54 -7.29 27.09
C GLY A 49 -1.84 -6.16 28.05
N PHE A 50 -1.44 -6.32 29.31
CA PHE A 50 -1.51 -5.28 30.33
C PHE A 50 -0.84 -4.03 29.74
N LYS A 51 -1.64 -3.01 29.42
CA LYS A 51 -1.11 -1.73 28.97
C LYS A 51 -0.75 -0.94 30.20
N LYS A 52 0.51 -0.57 30.30
CA LYS A 52 1.00 0.30 31.36
C LYS A 52 0.26 1.66 31.31
N PRO A 53 -0.11 2.28 32.45
CA PRO A 53 -0.72 3.61 32.51
C PRO A 53 0.00 4.66 31.64
N GLU A 54 1.33 4.61 31.62
CA GLU A 54 2.21 5.48 30.85
C GLU A 54 1.93 5.43 29.35
N ALA A 55 1.52 4.27 28.83
CA ALA A 55 1.17 4.14 27.41
C ALA A 55 -0.07 4.97 27.04
N PHE A 56 -1.05 5.05 27.95
CA PHE A 56 -2.24 5.88 27.75
C PHE A 56 -1.90 7.36 27.83
N ILE A 57 -1.08 7.76 28.81
CA ILE A 57 -0.60 9.13 28.97
C ILE A 57 0.18 9.58 27.72
N MET A 58 1.10 8.75 27.22
CA MET A 58 1.86 9.05 26.01
C MET A 58 0.97 9.21 24.77
N GLN A 59 -0.10 8.42 24.65
CA GLN A 59 -1.07 8.56 23.55
C GLN A 59 -1.81 9.88 23.65
N TYR A 60 -2.30 10.23 24.84
CA TYR A 60 -2.99 11.49 25.08
C TYR A 60 -2.09 12.69 24.74
N ILE A 61 -0.88 12.72 25.28
CA ILE A 61 0.09 13.81 25.01
C ILE A 61 0.38 13.89 23.50
N LYS A 62 0.52 12.76 22.81
CA LYS A 62 0.74 12.77 21.36
C LYS A 62 -0.46 13.35 20.61
N ALA A 63 -1.67 12.96 20.97
CA ALA A 63 -2.90 13.49 20.37
C ALA A 63 -3.04 15.01 20.61
N GLU A 64 -2.72 15.47 21.82
CA GLU A 64 -2.73 16.90 22.16
C GLU A 64 -1.69 17.70 21.35
N ARG A 65 -0.47 17.18 21.19
CA ARG A 65 0.55 17.79 20.33
C ARG A 65 0.10 17.86 18.88
N ASP A 66 -0.53 16.79 18.39
CA ASP A 66 -1.07 16.73 17.03
C ASP A 66 -2.18 17.79 16.85
N HIS A 67 -3.08 17.94 17.83
CA HIS A 67 -4.13 18.97 17.82
C HIS A 67 -3.54 20.40 17.77
N LYS A 68 -2.61 20.72 18.68
CA LYS A 68 -1.91 22.02 18.70
C LYS A 68 -1.09 22.27 17.44
N ARG A 69 -0.55 21.23 16.79
CA ARG A 69 0.15 21.35 15.49
C ARG A 69 -0.85 21.73 14.40
N ILE A 70 -1.97 21.01 14.32
CA ILE A 70 -3.01 21.23 13.32
C ILE A 70 -3.54 22.66 13.43
N GLU A 71 -3.89 23.09 14.64
CA GLU A 71 -4.37 24.46 14.91
C GLU A 71 -3.35 25.51 14.47
N ARG A 72 -2.07 25.36 14.85
CA ARG A 72 -1.01 26.29 14.43
C ARG A 72 -0.82 26.33 12.93
N LYS A 73 -0.87 25.17 12.25
CA LYS A 73 -0.82 25.12 10.78
C LYS A 73 -2.01 25.91 10.24
N PHE A 74 -3.24 25.60 10.61
CA PHE A 74 -4.44 26.32 10.11
C PHE A 74 -4.44 27.83 10.37
N LEU A 75 -3.98 28.28 11.54
CA LEU A 75 -3.83 29.71 11.85
C LEU A 75 -2.81 30.38 10.92
N HIS A 76 -1.69 29.72 10.65
CA HIS A 76 -0.69 30.18 9.67
C HIS A 76 -1.17 30.01 8.22
N SER A 77 -2.08 29.07 7.98
CA SER A 77 -2.50 28.58 6.67
C SER A 77 -3.63 29.38 6.01
N ARG A 78 -4.00 30.58 6.50
CA ARG A 78 -4.85 31.51 5.71
C ARG A 78 -4.27 31.84 4.31
N ARG A 79 -3.05 31.37 3.99
CA ARG A 79 -2.34 31.47 2.71
C ARG A 79 -2.34 30.20 1.83
N PHE A 80 -2.87 29.06 2.27
CA PHE A 80 -2.71 27.77 1.54
C PHE A 80 -3.48 27.66 0.21
N ALA A 81 -4.48 28.52 -0.02
CA ALA A 81 -5.16 28.58 -1.32
C ALA A 81 -4.22 29.00 -2.48
N ALA A 82 -3.06 29.60 -2.18
CA ALA A 82 -2.12 30.11 -3.17
C ALA A 82 -1.06 29.08 -3.65
N GLU A 83 -0.98 27.90 -3.05
CA GLU A 83 0.09 26.91 -3.32
C GLU A 83 -0.45 25.56 -3.82
N VAL A 84 -1.70 25.50 -4.31
CA VAL A 84 -2.15 24.30 -5.03
C VAL A 84 -1.30 24.20 -6.31
N PRO A 85 -0.47 23.16 -6.47
CA PRO A 85 0.33 23.00 -7.66
C PRO A 85 -0.55 23.00 -8.90
N LYS A 86 -0.05 23.54 -10.01
CA LYS A 86 -0.77 23.62 -11.30
C LYS A 86 -1.20 22.25 -11.86
N SER A 87 -0.75 21.16 -11.26
CA SER A 87 -1.13 19.79 -11.63
C SER A 87 -2.54 19.44 -11.17
N PRO A 88 -3.33 18.74 -11.99
CA PRO A 88 -4.69 18.36 -11.66
C PRO A 88 -4.80 17.26 -10.59
N ILE A 89 -3.70 16.57 -10.27
CA ILE A 89 -3.68 15.41 -9.37
C ILE A 89 -2.55 15.44 -8.34
N PHE A 90 -2.81 14.81 -7.20
CA PHE A 90 -1.84 14.47 -6.18
C PHE A 90 -1.60 12.97 -6.15
N LEU A 91 -0.33 12.60 -5.95
CA LEU A 91 0.06 11.25 -5.56
C LEU A 91 0.38 11.26 -4.07
N ILE A 92 -0.28 10.39 -3.30
CA ILE A 92 -0.17 10.37 -1.83
C ILE A 92 0.23 8.97 -1.40
N MET A 93 1.34 8.83 -0.68
CA MET A 93 1.82 7.57 -0.12
C MET A 93 1.92 7.66 1.40
N ARG A 94 1.39 6.65 2.11
CA ARG A 94 1.60 6.51 3.55
C ARG A 94 2.98 5.91 3.84
N HIS A 95 3.87 6.65 4.50
CA HIS A 95 5.23 6.14 4.79
C HIS A 95 5.39 5.48 6.15
N ARG A 96 4.41 5.62 7.08
CA ARG A 96 4.59 5.21 8.47
C ARG A 96 3.47 4.32 9.04
N THR A 97 3.88 3.27 9.76
CA THR A 97 3.05 2.24 10.41
C THR A 97 2.42 2.67 11.73
N ARG A 98 2.84 3.80 12.29
CA ARG A 98 2.56 4.08 13.70
C ARG A 98 1.07 4.27 13.91
N LYS A 99 0.49 3.53 14.87
CA LYS A 99 -0.86 3.79 15.38
C LYS A 99 -1.00 5.28 15.64
N VAL A 100 -2.01 5.86 14.99
CA VAL A 100 -2.32 7.27 15.12
C VAL A 100 -2.95 7.46 16.49
N ALA A 101 -2.50 8.47 17.22
CA ALA A 101 -3.03 8.72 18.57
C ALA A 101 -4.30 9.59 18.52
N SER A 102 -4.37 10.49 17.54
CA SER A 102 -5.53 11.34 17.30
C SER A 102 -6.55 10.63 16.41
N LYS A 103 -7.76 10.41 16.94
CA LYS A 103 -8.89 9.88 16.17
C LYS A 103 -9.23 10.73 14.95
N HIS A 104 -8.97 12.03 15.01
CA HIS A 104 -9.23 12.93 13.89
C HIS A 104 -8.33 12.61 12.69
N ILE A 105 -7.03 12.38 12.92
CA ILE A 105 -6.08 12.01 11.87
C ILE A 105 -6.39 10.60 11.34
N GLU A 106 -6.80 9.68 12.21
CA GLU A 106 -7.19 8.32 11.82
C GLU A 106 -8.36 8.33 10.83
N LYS A 107 -9.42 9.09 11.12
CA LYS A 107 -10.56 9.27 10.21
C LYS A 107 -10.17 9.84 8.85
N VAL A 108 -9.26 10.82 8.81
CA VAL A 108 -8.81 11.41 7.55
C VAL A 108 -7.97 10.42 6.73
N LEU A 109 -7.20 9.54 7.37
CA LEU A 109 -6.48 8.47 6.67
C LEU A 109 -7.44 7.40 6.14
N GLU A 110 -8.50 7.07 6.89
CA GLU A 110 -9.56 6.15 6.44
C GLU A 110 -10.30 6.71 5.23
N GLU A 111 -10.66 8.00 5.25
CA GLU A 111 -11.34 8.68 4.13
C GLU A 111 -10.51 8.68 2.84
N LEU A 112 -9.18 8.73 2.96
CA LEU A 112 -8.26 8.61 1.82
C LEU A 112 -7.85 7.16 1.51
N HIS A 113 -8.41 6.16 2.18
CA HIS A 113 -8.01 4.75 2.00
C HIS A 113 -6.51 4.47 2.28
N LEU A 114 -5.88 5.28 3.12
CA LEU A 114 -4.46 5.17 3.49
C LEU A 114 -4.28 4.43 4.83
N GLU A 115 -4.89 3.25 4.98
CA GLU A 115 -4.84 2.47 6.23
C GLU A 115 -3.51 1.72 6.44
N ASN A 116 -2.93 1.22 5.35
CA ASN A 116 -1.71 0.42 5.38
C ASN A 116 -0.48 1.25 4.99
N ILE A 117 0.70 0.81 5.41
CA ILE A 117 1.95 1.49 5.01
C ILE A 117 2.26 1.14 3.57
N HIS A 118 2.86 2.10 2.87
CA HIS A 118 3.20 2.04 1.47
C HIS A 118 1.97 1.90 0.57
N THR A 119 0.76 2.03 1.12
CA THR A 119 -0.43 2.31 0.34
C THR A 119 -0.28 3.68 -0.27
N THR A 120 -0.51 3.73 -1.57
CA THR A 120 -0.39 4.90 -2.41
C THR A 120 -1.68 5.06 -3.20
N ILE A 121 -2.18 6.29 -3.29
CA ILE A 121 -3.42 6.62 -4.01
C ILE A 121 -3.18 7.81 -4.92
N PHE A 122 -3.97 7.90 -5.99
CA PHE A 122 -4.18 9.16 -6.68
C PHE A 122 -5.35 9.91 -6.03
N ALA A 123 -5.25 11.22 -5.96
CA ALA A 123 -6.33 12.08 -5.52
C ALA A 123 -6.42 13.31 -6.43
N ARG A 124 -7.64 13.74 -6.77
CA ARG A 124 -7.83 14.96 -7.54
C ARG A 124 -7.41 16.17 -6.70
N ALA A 125 -6.70 17.11 -7.31
CA ALA A 125 -6.29 18.33 -6.64
C ALA A 125 -7.53 19.18 -6.29
N ASN A 126 -7.80 19.30 -4.99
CA ASN A 126 -8.92 20.06 -4.44
C ASN A 126 -8.49 20.69 -3.11
N GLU A 127 -9.06 21.84 -2.75
CA GLU A 127 -8.86 22.51 -1.46
C GLU A 127 -9.15 21.59 -0.27
N LYS A 128 -10.16 20.73 -0.39
CA LYS A 128 -10.50 19.73 0.62
C LYS A 128 -9.36 18.74 0.84
N ILE A 129 -8.81 18.19 -0.25
CA ILE A 129 -7.69 17.24 -0.19
C ILE A 129 -6.43 17.95 0.34
N ALA A 130 -6.16 19.19 -0.07
CA ALA A 130 -5.03 19.97 0.47
C ALA A 130 -5.17 20.22 2.00
N THR A 131 -6.38 20.48 2.46
CA THR A 131 -6.72 20.63 3.88
C THR A 131 -6.48 19.32 4.64
N MET A 132 -6.96 18.19 4.10
CA MET A 132 -6.73 16.85 4.66
C MET A 132 -5.24 16.52 4.72
N LEU A 133 -4.49 16.79 3.65
CA LEU A 133 -3.03 16.60 3.58
C LEU A 133 -2.28 17.40 4.65
N THR A 134 -2.74 18.61 4.98
CA THR A 134 -2.16 19.42 6.07
C THR A 134 -2.42 18.77 7.45
N ILE A 135 -3.60 18.16 7.63
CA ILE A 135 -3.94 17.43 8.85
C ILE A 135 -3.05 16.19 9.00
N ILE A 136 -2.84 15.42 7.95
CA ILE A 136 -2.11 14.14 8.00
C ILE A 136 -0.62 14.24 7.63
N GLU A 137 -0.12 15.43 7.34
CA GLU A 137 1.25 15.74 6.87
C GLU A 137 2.37 14.88 7.49
N PRO A 138 2.42 14.61 8.83
CA PRO A 138 3.51 13.81 9.41
C PRO A 138 3.47 12.30 9.10
N TYR A 139 2.38 11.81 8.52
CA TYR A 139 2.12 10.37 8.27
C TYR A 139 2.16 9.99 6.79
N VAL A 140 2.18 10.99 5.91
CA VAL A 140 2.16 10.80 4.46
C VAL A 140 3.30 11.55 3.79
N VAL A 141 3.64 11.08 2.61
CA VAL A 141 4.44 11.79 1.62
C VAL A 141 3.54 12.03 0.44
N TRP A 142 3.51 13.25 -0.09
CA TRP A 142 2.69 13.56 -1.25
C TRP A 142 3.40 14.53 -2.20
N GLY A 143 2.92 14.57 -3.44
CA GLY A 143 3.51 15.40 -4.48
C GLY A 143 2.74 15.30 -5.79
N THR A 144 3.35 15.85 -6.83
CA THR A 144 2.78 15.95 -8.16
C THR A 144 3.47 14.93 -9.06
N PRO A 145 2.80 13.86 -9.48
CA PRO A 145 3.45 12.79 -10.21
C PRO A 145 3.67 13.18 -11.68
N SER A 146 4.74 12.67 -12.27
CA SER A 146 4.92 12.69 -13.73
C SER A 146 4.01 11.67 -14.43
N ILE A 147 3.79 11.85 -15.73
CA ILE A 147 3.10 10.86 -16.56
C ILE A 147 3.81 9.50 -16.57
N HIS A 148 5.14 9.49 -16.43
CA HIS A 148 5.92 8.26 -16.32
C HIS A 148 5.56 7.49 -15.05
N THR A 149 5.54 8.18 -13.91
CA THR A 149 5.17 7.59 -12.61
C THR A 149 3.75 7.05 -12.60
N VAL A 150 2.79 7.81 -13.16
CA VAL A 150 1.39 7.37 -13.28
C VAL A 150 1.30 6.10 -14.13
N ARG A 151 1.96 6.09 -15.28
CA ARG A 151 2.04 4.92 -16.16
C ARG A 151 2.62 3.72 -15.42
N ASP A 152 3.78 3.88 -14.79
CA ASP A 152 4.47 2.80 -14.09
C ASP A 152 3.61 2.20 -12.95
N LEU A 153 2.90 3.05 -12.20
CA LEU A 153 1.98 2.59 -11.15
C LEU A 153 0.83 1.77 -11.72
N ILE A 154 0.15 2.26 -12.75
CA ILE A 154 -0.99 1.57 -13.36
C ILE A 154 -0.53 0.26 -14.00
N PHE A 155 0.56 0.27 -14.78
CA PHE A 155 1.05 -0.93 -15.46
C PHE A 155 1.64 -1.98 -14.51
N LYS A 156 2.41 -1.58 -13.50
CA LYS A 156 3.14 -2.54 -12.63
C LYS A 156 2.38 -2.90 -11.37
N LYS A 157 1.50 -2.03 -10.88
CA LYS A 157 0.80 -2.18 -9.59
C LYS A 157 -0.72 -2.09 -9.69
N GLY A 158 -1.27 -1.72 -10.86
CA GLY A 158 -2.70 -1.63 -11.08
C GLY A 158 -3.39 -2.97 -10.89
N LYS A 159 -4.45 -2.95 -10.08
CA LYS A 159 -5.30 -4.10 -9.80
C LYS A 159 -6.75 -3.67 -9.80
N LEU A 160 -7.61 -4.60 -10.19
CA LEU A 160 -9.04 -4.42 -10.25
C LEU A 160 -9.73 -5.52 -9.46
N LEU A 161 -10.87 -5.19 -8.90
CA LEU A 161 -11.75 -6.16 -8.28
C LEU A 161 -12.62 -6.81 -9.37
N VAL A 162 -12.23 -7.98 -9.85
CA VAL A 162 -12.97 -8.76 -10.85
C VAL A 162 -13.63 -9.94 -10.16
N ASN A 163 -14.95 -10.06 -10.24
CA ASN A 163 -15.71 -11.15 -9.62
C ASN A 163 -15.42 -11.35 -8.11
N GLY A 164 -15.22 -10.25 -7.38
CA GLY A 164 -14.91 -10.26 -5.95
C GLY A 164 -13.49 -10.71 -5.61
N LYS A 165 -12.61 -10.88 -6.61
CA LYS A 165 -11.19 -11.17 -6.43
C LYS A 165 -10.34 -10.04 -6.97
N LEU A 166 -9.27 -9.74 -6.24
CA LEU A 166 -8.32 -8.72 -6.64
C LEU A 166 -7.33 -9.32 -7.65
N GLU A 167 -7.44 -8.91 -8.90
CA GLU A 167 -6.60 -9.38 -10.01
C GLU A 167 -5.78 -8.24 -10.61
N ALA A 168 -4.58 -8.57 -11.11
CA ALA A 168 -3.74 -7.59 -11.78
C ALA A 168 -4.27 -7.32 -13.19
N ILE A 169 -4.12 -6.08 -13.67
CA ILE A 169 -4.51 -5.71 -15.02
C ILE A 169 -3.58 -6.44 -16.02
N GLN A 170 -4.14 -7.38 -16.78
CA GLN A 170 -3.38 -8.23 -17.71
C GLN A 170 -3.70 -7.99 -19.18
N SER A 171 -4.90 -7.50 -19.50
CA SER A 171 -5.36 -7.31 -20.88
C SER A 171 -6.31 -6.12 -20.98
N ASN A 172 -6.41 -5.54 -22.18
CA ASN A 172 -7.39 -4.48 -22.45
C ASN A 172 -8.84 -4.98 -22.35
N ALA A 173 -9.10 -6.27 -22.60
CA ALA A 173 -10.43 -6.85 -22.42
C ALA A 173 -10.92 -6.74 -20.96
N MET A 174 -10.02 -6.93 -19.98
CA MET A 174 -10.35 -6.74 -18.56
C MET A 174 -10.69 -5.27 -18.24
N ILE A 175 -10.06 -4.33 -18.94
CA ILE A 175 -10.32 -2.89 -18.77
C ILE A 175 -11.65 -2.52 -19.41
N GLU A 176 -11.91 -2.99 -20.63
CA GLU A 176 -13.17 -2.74 -21.32
C GLU A 176 -14.36 -3.32 -20.54
N GLU A 177 -14.21 -4.50 -19.93
CA GLU A 177 -15.23 -5.06 -19.04
C GLU A 177 -15.45 -4.19 -17.78
N ALA A 178 -14.36 -3.68 -17.20
CA ALA A 178 -14.41 -2.91 -15.95
C ALA A 178 -14.76 -1.42 -16.13
N PHE A 179 -14.52 -0.82 -17.30
CA PHE A 179 -14.62 0.62 -17.56
C PHE A 179 -15.24 1.00 -18.90
N GLY A 180 -15.72 0.03 -19.69
CA GLY A 180 -16.32 0.30 -21.01
C GLY A 180 -17.55 1.19 -20.95
N ASP A 181 -18.27 1.21 -19.83
CA ASP A 181 -19.38 2.13 -19.55
C ASP A 181 -18.93 3.59 -19.45
N LEU A 182 -17.65 3.83 -19.18
CA LEU A 182 -17.02 5.15 -19.10
C LEU A 182 -16.30 5.55 -20.40
N GLY A 183 -16.33 4.69 -21.43
CA GLY A 183 -15.62 4.89 -22.70
C GLY A 183 -14.11 4.63 -22.61
N VAL A 184 -13.63 3.93 -21.58
CA VAL A 184 -12.22 3.58 -21.37
C VAL A 184 -12.00 2.16 -21.85
N ILE A 185 -11.17 1.98 -22.87
CA ILE A 185 -11.01 0.69 -23.57
C ILE A 185 -9.62 0.08 -23.28
N CYS A 186 -8.61 0.92 -23.06
CA CYS A 186 -7.25 0.45 -22.83
C CYS A 186 -6.58 1.04 -21.59
N THR A 187 -5.44 0.47 -21.22
CA THR A 187 -4.60 0.95 -20.12
C THR A 187 -4.17 2.41 -20.30
N GLU A 188 -3.87 2.82 -21.53
CA GLU A 188 -3.40 4.17 -21.82
C GLU A 188 -4.51 5.22 -21.62
N ASP A 189 -5.77 4.85 -21.87
CA ASP A 189 -6.93 5.71 -21.58
C ASP A 189 -7.04 5.97 -20.07
N ILE A 190 -6.81 4.94 -19.23
CA ILE A 190 -6.75 5.11 -17.77
C ILE A 190 -5.62 6.06 -17.38
N VAL A 191 -4.42 5.87 -17.95
CA VAL A 191 -3.27 6.76 -17.69
C VAL A 191 -3.61 8.20 -18.06
N HIS A 192 -4.24 8.41 -19.21
CA HIS A 192 -4.65 9.72 -19.70
C HIS A 192 -5.68 10.39 -18.78
N GLU A 193 -6.77 9.69 -18.46
CA GLU A 193 -7.84 10.18 -17.57
C GLU A 193 -7.30 10.52 -16.17
N ILE A 194 -6.44 9.64 -15.61
CA ILE A 194 -5.83 9.88 -14.31
C ILE A 194 -4.89 11.07 -14.36
N PHE A 195 -3.98 11.13 -15.32
CA PHE A 195 -2.97 12.19 -15.37
C PHE A 195 -3.58 13.57 -15.65
N THR A 196 -4.60 13.65 -16.51
CA THR A 196 -5.29 14.91 -16.84
C THR A 196 -6.31 15.32 -15.79
N GLY A 197 -6.75 14.39 -14.92
CA GLY A 197 -7.83 14.64 -13.98
C GLY A 197 -9.18 14.84 -14.69
N GLY A 198 -9.44 13.99 -15.69
CA GLY A 198 -10.61 14.03 -16.56
C GLY A 198 -11.95 13.82 -15.83
N GLU A 199 -13.05 13.84 -16.59
CA GLU A 199 -14.41 13.78 -16.02
C GLU A 199 -14.68 12.46 -15.28
N ASN A 200 -14.09 11.36 -15.76
CA ASN A 200 -14.28 10.04 -15.19
C ASN A 200 -13.23 9.68 -14.13
N PHE A 201 -12.33 10.60 -13.78
CA PHE A 201 -11.25 10.40 -12.80
C PHE A 201 -11.72 9.69 -11.52
N GLU A 202 -12.75 10.23 -10.87
CA GLU A 202 -13.22 9.70 -9.58
C GLU A 202 -13.79 8.29 -9.71
N LYS A 203 -14.52 8.02 -10.80
CA LYS A 203 -15.10 6.70 -11.07
C LYS A 203 -14.00 5.67 -11.37
N ILE A 204 -12.98 6.08 -12.12
CA ILE A 204 -11.85 5.23 -12.47
C ILE A 204 -11.03 4.91 -11.22
N ASN A 205 -10.69 5.95 -10.45
CA ASN A 205 -9.89 5.83 -9.23
C ASN A 205 -10.61 5.00 -8.15
N ALA A 206 -11.94 5.09 -8.05
CA ALA A 206 -12.73 4.28 -7.11
C ALA A 206 -12.78 2.78 -7.46
N ARG A 207 -12.66 2.41 -8.74
CA ARG A 207 -12.63 1.00 -9.18
C ARG A 207 -11.21 0.41 -9.11
N LEU A 208 -10.18 1.26 -9.19
CA LEU A 208 -8.80 0.84 -8.96
C LEU A 208 -8.55 0.58 -7.48
N GLU A 209 -7.89 -0.54 -7.18
CA GLU A 209 -7.43 -0.80 -5.83
C GLU A 209 -6.27 0.15 -5.48
N PRO A 210 -6.19 0.66 -4.23
CA PRO A 210 -5.02 1.39 -3.75
C PRO A 210 -3.70 0.64 -4.03
N PHE A 211 -2.69 1.37 -4.49
CA PHE A 211 -1.42 0.77 -4.85
C PHE A 211 -0.62 0.40 -3.61
N HIS A 212 -0.38 -0.89 -3.40
CA HIS A 212 0.50 -1.37 -2.34
C HIS A 212 1.94 -1.47 -2.83
N LEU A 213 2.73 -0.45 -2.51
CA LEU A 213 4.14 -0.38 -2.86
C LEU A 213 5.03 -1.09 -1.83
N LYS A 214 6.29 -1.32 -2.20
CA LYS A 214 7.31 -1.78 -1.26
C LYS A 214 8.00 -0.57 -0.61
N ALA A 215 8.76 -0.83 0.45
CA ALA A 215 9.70 0.17 0.95
C ALA A 215 10.72 0.52 -0.15
N PRO A 216 11.26 1.76 -0.17
CA PRO A 216 12.27 2.15 -1.15
C PRO A 216 13.46 1.17 -1.12
N ARG A 217 13.96 0.74 -2.29
CA ARG A 217 15.05 -0.25 -2.42
C ARG A 217 16.30 0.09 -1.59
N ASP A 218 16.70 1.36 -1.56
CA ASP A 218 17.85 1.85 -0.78
C ASP A 218 17.48 2.34 0.62
N GLY A 219 16.23 2.12 1.03
CA GLY A 219 15.66 2.72 2.23
C GLY A 219 15.38 4.22 2.12
N TRP A 220 14.97 4.77 3.26
CA TRP A 220 14.69 6.20 3.41
C TRP A 220 16.01 6.96 3.59
N LYS A 221 16.25 8.00 2.77
CA LYS A 221 17.51 8.75 2.75
C LYS A 221 17.68 9.64 3.99
N LYS A 222 16.59 10.25 4.44
CA LYS A 222 16.51 11.23 5.52
C LYS A 222 15.58 10.73 6.64
N LYS A 223 15.47 11.52 7.70
CA LYS A 223 14.67 11.18 8.88
C LYS A 223 13.16 11.27 8.58
N LEU A 224 12.46 10.17 8.84
CA LEU A 224 11.00 10.03 8.62
C LEU A 224 10.11 10.89 9.53
N ASN A 225 10.66 11.46 10.60
CA ASN A 225 9.96 12.30 11.56
C ASN A 225 10.24 13.80 11.38
N ILE A 226 10.85 14.19 10.26
CA ILE A 226 11.11 15.58 9.89
C ILE A 226 10.40 15.87 8.55
N SER A 227 9.85 17.08 8.40
CA SER A 227 9.21 17.53 7.15
C SER A 227 10.24 17.62 6.03
N TYR A 228 9.84 17.34 4.81
CA TYR A 228 10.69 17.44 3.62
C TYR A 228 11.30 18.84 3.45
N GLU A 229 10.52 19.90 3.70
CA GLU A 229 10.99 21.30 3.72
C GLU A 229 12.16 21.53 4.69
N LYS A 230 12.20 20.79 5.79
CA LYS A 230 13.24 20.87 6.82
C LYS A 230 14.35 19.83 6.63
N GLY A 231 14.44 19.22 5.45
CA GLY A 231 15.43 18.19 5.15
C GLY A 231 15.08 16.80 5.71
N GLY A 232 13.80 16.51 5.92
CA GLY A 232 13.29 15.19 6.27
C GLY A 232 12.64 14.46 5.09
N GLU A 233 11.63 13.62 5.37
CA GLU A 233 10.97 12.79 4.34
C GLU A 233 9.44 13.03 4.24
N TYR A 234 8.74 13.47 5.30
CA TYR A 234 7.27 13.56 5.28
C TYR A 234 6.78 14.88 4.66
N GLY A 235 5.51 14.91 4.23
CA GLY A 235 4.88 16.12 3.68
C GLY A 235 5.04 16.25 2.15
N SER A 236 4.92 17.48 1.65
CA SER A 236 4.99 17.79 0.22
C SER A 236 6.41 17.65 -0.31
N ARG A 237 6.57 16.92 -1.43
CA ARG A 237 7.82 16.81 -2.19
C ARG A 237 7.77 17.53 -3.54
N GLY A 238 6.61 18.04 -3.94
CA GLY A 238 6.37 18.48 -5.31
C GLY A 238 6.73 17.36 -6.30
N ASN A 239 7.55 17.69 -7.30
CA ASN A 239 8.00 16.76 -8.35
C ASN A 239 9.02 15.72 -7.85
N ALA A 240 9.66 15.93 -6.69
CA ALA A 240 10.63 14.96 -6.15
C ALA A 240 9.96 13.68 -5.59
N ILE A 241 8.63 13.57 -5.69
CA ILE A 241 7.90 12.33 -5.39
C ILE A 241 8.23 11.23 -6.39
N ASP A 242 8.49 11.57 -7.65
CA ASP A 242 8.77 10.58 -8.71
C ASP A 242 9.99 9.72 -8.36
N GLU A 243 11.09 10.34 -7.93
CA GLU A 243 12.31 9.64 -7.49
C GLU A 243 12.07 8.70 -6.30
N LEU A 244 11.10 9.02 -5.44
CA LEU A 244 10.73 8.13 -4.34
C LEU A 244 9.97 6.92 -4.85
N ILE A 245 8.99 7.13 -5.73
CA ILE A 245 8.10 6.09 -6.22
C ILE A 245 8.86 5.12 -7.13
N ASP A 246 9.77 5.59 -7.96
CA ASP A 246 10.65 4.76 -8.80
C ASP A 246 11.48 3.76 -7.96
N ARG A 247 11.79 4.11 -6.71
CA ARG A 247 12.49 3.21 -5.78
C ARG A 247 11.55 2.23 -5.05
N CYS A 248 10.25 2.47 -5.04
CA CYS A 248 9.23 1.69 -4.34
C CYS A 248 8.45 0.72 -5.25
N VAL A 249 8.40 1.00 -6.55
CA VAL A 249 7.78 0.18 -7.60
C VAL A 249 8.63 -1.04 -7.92
#